data_AF-A0A957GPZ4-F1
#
_entry.id   AF-A0A957GPZ4-F1
#
_cell.length_a   1.000
_cell.length_b   1.000
_cell.length_c   1.000
_cell.angle_alpha   90.00
_cell.angle_beta   90.00
_cell.angle_gamma   90.00
#
_symmetry.space_group_name_H-M   'P 1'
#
loop_
_entity.id
_entity.type
_entity.pdbx_description
1 polymer ?
#
loop_
_entity_poly.entity_id
_entity_poly.type
_entity_poly.pdbx_seq_one_letter_code
_entity_poly.pdbx_strand_id
1 'polypeptide(L)'
;INNQWTAQDFRDMAFDATPYDLVLLNSHFDHFRFFPNDNDNVAATEFNGRSSKLILSVGCHSGLNVADNATTLAYTGADFAQTFASQGATFIGNTGFGYGDGDLLAYSERLMLNFTQQLGYNPSPNQTATLPTVGEALMQAKQRYLNSLGNGALTAYDEKVLAEMVLYGLPMLKVEMPTQTSQPPGGGSRLGAATAKPLAIGAATTAITENLSFSYQSHQINQPERSGTYYTVNGGTDLQVTGNRPVLPMQTLNYASADEIVRGVLMTGGSFTDTPNFNPVIAQLIDQEVTLPGEGIYLAQTLYPQHVVSVNRFLTVDGTYQQRVIVVPAQFRTTSATAPTVGTLRRYSSLNLVVYTAPASQTDYMPPNIWSVAAEQEDRTFTIRVGVGDEQTAVNRVLILYRPLDQNSWSSLDLTYDEVNRWATGSITASTDSVEFFVQAVDTAGNVALALDHGQPFYLLTNAGDSDNDAVGDASDNCPFVANSSQADLDGDGLGDVCDLNKDGDPMPDPFDTFPQDDGEWFDSDGDGQGDNSDSDADNDGVNNGSDNCPTVANSNQADFDHDDMGNACDVDDDNDGAADTEDAFPLDSSRWSDMDSDGVADGGSSGTEDNCPFVPNPDQADSNNNGV
;
A
#
# COMPACT_ATOMS: atom_id res chain seq x y z
N ILE A 1 14.48 -21.15 13.30
CA ILE A 1 15.02 -20.16 14.27
C ILE A 1 13.96 -19.99 15.35
N ASN A 2 14.35 -20.06 16.61
CA ASN A 2 13.49 -19.75 17.76
C ASN A 2 14.29 -18.87 18.73
N ASN A 3 13.68 -18.40 19.81
CA ASN A 3 14.32 -17.55 20.82
C ASN A 3 15.35 -18.30 21.68
N GLN A 4 15.95 -19.38 21.17
CA GLN A 4 17.02 -20.16 21.82
C GLN A 4 18.18 -20.43 20.85
N TRP A 5 18.13 -19.89 19.63
CA TRP A 5 19.14 -20.09 18.59
C TRP A 5 20.32 -19.13 18.78
N THR A 6 21.53 -19.69 18.87
CA THR A 6 22.77 -18.97 19.22
C THR A 6 23.69 -18.74 18.01
N ALA A 7 24.69 -17.86 18.17
CA ALA A 7 25.78 -17.72 17.22
C ALA A 7 26.49 -19.04 16.93
N GLN A 8 26.74 -19.85 17.96
CA GLN A 8 27.40 -21.14 17.80
C GLN A 8 26.55 -22.13 16.99
N ASP A 9 25.23 -22.17 17.22
CA ASP A 9 24.32 -22.98 16.41
C ASP A 9 24.37 -22.58 14.93
N PHE A 10 24.52 -21.28 14.64
CA PHE A 10 24.75 -20.81 13.28
C PHE A 10 26.09 -21.29 12.74
N ARG A 11 27.20 -21.09 13.48
CA ARG A 11 28.55 -21.49 13.03
C ARG A 11 28.62 -22.98 12.73
N ASP A 12 28.05 -23.82 13.60
CA ASP A 12 27.98 -25.27 13.43
C ASP A 12 27.18 -25.65 12.15
N MET A 13 26.09 -24.95 11.87
CA MET A 13 25.27 -25.19 10.68
C MET A 13 25.90 -24.63 9.40
N ALA A 14 26.45 -23.43 9.46
CA ALA A 14 26.94 -22.72 8.28
C ALA A 14 28.33 -23.21 7.90
N PHE A 15 29.25 -23.39 8.86
CA PHE A 15 30.67 -23.64 8.62
C PHE A 15 31.09 -25.10 8.74
N ASP A 16 30.41 -25.89 9.58
CA ASP A 16 30.77 -27.31 9.82
C ASP A 16 29.88 -28.33 9.09
N ALA A 17 28.78 -27.89 8.46
CA ALA A 17 27.88 -28.76 7.68
C ALA A 17 28.20 -28.80 6.18
N THR A 18 27.63 -29.80 5.48
CA THR A 18 27.66 -29.94 4.01
C THR A 18 27.41 -28.60 3.32
N PRO A 19 28.21 -28.17 2.33
CA PRO A 19 28.00 -26.90 1.65
C PRO A 19 26.63 -26.88 0.95
N TYR A 20 25.75 -25.97 1.39
CA TYR A 20 24.49 -25.67 0.71
C TYR A 20 24.71 -24.70 -0.46
N ASP A 21 24.04 -24.95 -1.58
CA ASP A 21 24.08 -24.10 -2.79
C ASP A 21 23.10 -22.91 -2.71
N LEU A 22 22.04 -23.07 -1.91
CA LEU A 22 21.05 -22.04 -1.58
C LEU A 22 21.05 -21.80 -0.07
N VAL A 23 21.22 -20.55 0.35
CA VAL A 23 21.26 -20.16 1.77
C VAL A 23 20.26 -19.03 2.00
N LEU A 24 19.38 -19.19 3.00
CA LEU A 24 18.52 -18.13 3.50
C LEU A 24 19.05 -17.69 4.88
N LEU A 25 19.53 -16.46 4.96
CA LEU A 25 20.17 -15.90 6.15
C LEU A 25 19.25 -14.81 6.75
N ASN A 26 18.43 -15.18 7.73
CA ASN A 26 17.47 -14.25 8.35
C ASN A 26 17.77 -14.09 9.85
N SER A 27 17.97 -12.84 10.28
CA SER A 27 18.34 -12.40 11.62
C SER A 27 18.16 -10.86 11.68
N HIS A 28 18.48 -10.21 12.79
CA HIS A 28 18.75 -8.77 12.81
C HIS A 28 20.17 -8.54 12.28
N PHE A 29 20.40 -7.46 11.55
CA PHE A 29 21.64 -7.22 10.83
C PHE A 29 22.12 -5.79 11.02
N ASP A 30 23.44 -5.66 11.09
CA ASP A 30 24.17 -4.49 10.60
C ASP A 30 24.72 -4.83 9.20
N HIS A 31 25.38 -3.89 8.53
CA HIS A 31 25.99 -4.11 7.22
C HIS A 31 27.06 -5.23 7.20
N PHE A 32 27.76 -5.48 8.32
CA PHE A 32 28.90 -6.42 8.39
C PHE A 32 28.74 -7.57 9.38
N ARG A 33 27.63 -7.63 10.14
CA ARG A 33 27.36 -8.72 11.09
C ARG A 33 25.86 -8.91 11.27
N PHE A 34 25.47 -10.06 11.79
CA PHE A 34 24.10 -10.27 12.24
C PHE A 34 24.06 -10.70 13.72
N PHE A 35 22.91 -10.49 14.35
CA PHE A 35 22.65 -10.67 15.77
C PHE A 35 21.76 -11.90 16.02
N PRO A 36 22.36 -13.02 16.47
CA PRO A 36 21.61 -14.17 16.98
C PRO A 36 20.95 -13.84 18.33
N ASN A 37 20.26 -14.82 18.94
CA ASN A 37 19.54 -14.61 20.20
C ASN A 37 20.45 -14.76 21.45
N ASP A 38 21.75 -14.48 21.32
CA ASP A 38 22.75 -14.43 22.38
C ASP A 38 23.71 -13.25 22.17
N ASN A 39 24.59 -13.00 23.13
CA ASN A 39 25.48 -11.82 23.10
C ASN A 39 26.66 -11.96 22.10
N ASP A 40 26.74 -13.07 21.38
CA ASP A 40 27.80 -13.34 20.41
C ASP A 40 27.30 -13.04 18.99
N ASN A 41 28.05 -12.24 18.24
CA ASN A 41 27.67 -11.83 16.89
C ASN A 41 28.42 -12.65 15.84
N VAL A 42 27.81 -12.81 14.67
CA VAL A 42 28.46 -13.47 13.53
C VAL A 42 28.81 -12.43 12.49
N ALA A 43 30.11 -12.26 12.22
CA ALA A 43 30.61 -11.31 11.23
C ALA A 43 30.57 -11.89 9.80
N ALA A 44 30.37 -11.01 8.82
CA ALA A 44 30.40 -11.35 7.40
C ALA A 44 31.73 -12.02 7.01
N THR A 45 32.86 -11.51 7.50
CA THR A 45 34.19 -12.06 7.21
C THR A 45 34.42 -13.50 7.65
N GLU A 46 33.56 -14.05 8.51
CA GLU A 46 33.64 -15.46 8.89
C GLU A 46 33.21 -16.40 7.76
N PHE A 47 32.38 -15.90 6.83
CA PHE A 47 31.98 -16.65 5.66
C PHE A 47 33.18 -16.86 4.74
N ASN A 48 33.61 -18.11 4.63
CA ASN A 48 34.68 -18.54 3.73
C ASN A 48 34.18 -19.61 2.76
N GLY A 49 34.67 -19.58 1.51
CA GLY A 49 34.45 -20.64 0.52
C GLY A 49 33.03 -20.73 -0.05
N ARG A 50 32.37 -19.61 -0.34
CA ARG A 50 30.97 -19.56 -0.83
C ARG A 50 30.80 -19.33 -2.34
N SER A 51 31.82 -19.60 -3.15
CA SER A 51 31.76 -19.41 -4.60
C SER A 51 30.59 -20.14 -5.25
N SER A 52 29.90 -19.47 -6.18
CA SER A 52 28.79 -20.04 -6.97
C SER A 52 27.53 -20.41 -6.17
N LYS A 53 27.32 -19.78 -5.02
CA LYS A 53 26.11 -19.96 -4.20
C LYS A 53 25.13 -18.81 -4.38
N LEU A 54 23.85 -19.07 -4.13
CA LEU A 54 22.82 -18.04 -3.97
C LEU A 54 22.50 -17.85 -2.49
N ILE A 55 22.74 -16.66 -1.97
CA ILE A 55 22.44 -16.26 -0.60
C ILE A 55 21.34 -15.21 -0.63
N LEU A 56 20.36 -15.33 0.26
CA LEU A 56 19.21 -14.44 0.34
C LEU A 56 18.99 -14.02 1.81
N SER A 57 18.56 -12.79 2.04
CA SER A 57 18.20 -12.28 3.36
C SER A 57 17.03 -11.31 3.29
N VAL A 58 16.14 -11.34 4.29
CA VAL A 58 15.17 -10.26 4.56
C VAL A 58 15.60 -9.35 5.72
N GLY A 59 16.77 -9.58 6.30
CA GLY A 59 17.24 -8.80 7.44
C GLY A 59 17.51 -7.34 7.10
N CYS A 60 17.23 -6.43 8.03
CA CYS A 60 17.49 -5.00 7.90
C CYS A 60 18.97 -4.72 7.61
N HIS A 61 19.32 -3.91 6.62
CA HIS A 61 20.71 -3.58 6.27
C HIS A 61 21.58 -4.77 5.84
N SER A 62 21.02 -5.97 5.66
CA SER A 62 21.76 -7.15 5.23
C SER A 62 22.44 -6.97 3.87
N GLY A 63 21.88 -6.13 3.00
CA GLY A 63 22.43 -5.73 1.72
C GLY A 63 23.12 -4.36 1.73
N LEU A 64 23.16 -3.65 2.86
CA LEU A 64 23.77 -2.33 2.93
C LEU A 64 25.28 -2.46 2.63
N ASN A 65 25.74 -1.73 1.62
CA ASN A 65 27.15 -1.66 1.26
C ASN A 65 27.68 -0.31 1.73
N VAL A 66 28.70 -0.35 2.57
CA VAL A 66 29.31 0.85 3.14
C VAL A 66 30.74 0.95 2.63
N ALA A 67 31.15 2.15 2.23
CA ALA A 67 32.52 2.35 1.79
C ALA A 67 33.49 2.09 2.95
N ASP A 68 34.56 1.34 2.71
CA ASP A 68 35.52 0.93 3.74
C ASP A 68 36.10 2.11 4.55
N ASN A 69 36.15 3.30 3.95
CA ASN A 69 36.63 4.54 4.58
C ASN A 69 35.58 5.30 5.39
N ALA A 70 34.30 4.90 5.32
CA ALA A 70 33.18 5.51 6.03
C ALA A 70 32.72 4.69 7.25
N THR A 71 33.41 3.57 7.58
CA THR A 71 33.13 2.75 8.76
C THR A 71 34.16 3.01 9.85
N THR A 72 33.72 3.41 11.04
CA THR A 72 34.54 3.89 12.16
C THR A 72 34.92 2.81 13.18
N LEU A 73 34.27 1.64 13.20
CA LEU A 73 34.60 0.59 14.16
C LEU A 73 35.89 -0.16 13.79
N ALA A 74 36.59 -0.69 14.80
CA ALA A 74 37.74 -1.62 14.69
C ALA A 74 37.45 -2.93 13.89
N TYR A 75 36.25 -3.06 13.33
CA TYR A 75 35.81 -4.12 12.44
C TYR A 75 36.07 -3.72 10.98
N THR A 76 37.35 -3.68 10.58
CA THR A 76 37.80 -3.45 9.20
C THR A 76 37.56 -4.69 8.31
N GLY A 77 36.32 -5.19 8.32
CA GLY A 77 35.89 -6.38 7.61
C GLY A 77 34.97 -6.02 6.47
N ALA A 78 35.02 -6.81 5.39
CA ALA A 78 34.11 -6.65 4.28
C ALA A 78 32.65 -6.80 4.75
N ASP A 79 31.75 -5.92 4.29
CA ASP A 79 30.32 -6.07 4.49
C ASP A 79 29.79 -7.37 3.84
N PHE A 80 28.53 -7.74 4.07
CA PHE A 80 27.99 -8.99 3.49
C PHE A 80 28.04 -8.99 1.96
N ALA A 81 27.73 -7.87 1.31
CA ALA A 81 27.75 -7.76 -0.15
C ALA A 81 29.16 -7.93 -0.71
N GLN A 82 30.14 -7.24 -0.14
CA GLN A 82 31.58 -7.34 -0.46
C GLN A 82 32.12 -8.75 -0.17
N THR A 83 31.80 -9.31 0.99
CA THR A 83 32.20 -10.67 1.41
C THR A 83 31.72 -11.71 0.41
N PHE A 84 30.44 -11.71 0.06
CA PHE A 84 29.87 -12.69 -0.87
C PHE A 84 30.32 -12.43 -2.31
N ALA A 85 30.41 -11.17 -2.74
CA ALA A 85 30.90 -10.82 -4.07
C ALA A 85 32.37 -11.21 -4.27
N SER A 86 33.25 -10.98 -3.30
CA SER A 86 34.68 -11.36 -3.37
C SER A 86 34.87 -12.87 -3.48
N GLN A 87 33.92 -13.65 -2.99
CA GLN A 87 33.89 -15.11 -3.10
C GLN A 87 33.25 -15.60 -4.39
N GLY A 88 32.66 -14.72 -5.21
CA GLY A 88 31.94 -15.08 -6.44
C GLY A 88 30.57 -15.72 -6.16
N ALA A 89 29.93 -15.36 -5.05
CA ALA A 89 28.55 -15.72 -4.77
C ALA A 89 27.57 -14.65 -5.31
N THR A 90 26.32 -15.05 -5.50
CA THR A 90 25.22 -14.12 -5.75
C THR A 90 24.46 -13.92 -4.44
N PHE A 91 24.28 -12.66 -4.04
CA PHE A 91 23.64 -12.28 -2.79
C PHE A 91 22.45 -11.34 -3.07
N ILE A 92 21.33 -11.57 -2.38
CA ILE A 92 20.19 -10.66 -2.38
C ILE A 92 19.89 -10.31 -0.92
N GLY A 93 19.89 -9.02 -0.61
CA GLY A 93 19.67 -8.50 0.74
C GLY A 93 19.03 -7.13 0.73
N ASN A 94 18.55 -6.70 1.89
CA ASN A 94 17.87 -5.42 2.05
C ASN A 94 18.88 -4.31 2.39
N THR A 95 18.91 -3.21 1.64
CA THR A 95 19.82 -2.09 1.90
C THR A 95 19.37 -1.20 3.06
N GLY A 96 18.10 -1.24 3.44
CA GLY A 96 17.54 -0.51 4.57
C GLY A 96 16.76 -1.42 5.52
N PHE A 97 15.78 -0.87 6.22
CA PHE A 97 14.95 -1.60 7.17
C PHE A 97 14.09 -2.65 6.46
N GLY A 98 14.28 -3.91 6.82
CA GLY A 98 13.41 -4.99 6.35
C GLY A 98 12.03 -4.80 6.96
N TYR A 99 11.05 -4.45 6.13
CA TYR A 99 9.67 -4.27 6.60
C TYR A 99 8.94 -5.60 6.71
N GLY A 100 8.26 -5.76 7.84
CA GLY A 100 7.30 -6.80 8.12
C GLY A 100 6.08 -6.20 8.82
N ASP A 101 5.01 -6.98 8.88
CA ASP A 101 3.84 -6.70 9.70
C ASP A 101 3.91 -7.64 10.91
N GLY A 102 3.49 -7.15 12.08
CA GLY A 102 3.49 -7.98 13.30
C GLY A 102 2.44 -9.08 13.27
N ASP A 103 1.41 -8.91 12.45
CA ASP A 103 0.24 -9.77 12.38
C ASP A 103 0.30 -10.75 11.20
N LEU A 104 1.09 -10.45 10.16
CA LEU A 104 1.15 -11.22 8.92
C LEU A 104 2.56 -11.21 8.30
N LEU A 105 2.86 -12.24 7.51
CA LEU A 105 4.02 -12.27 6.63
C LEU A 105 3.85 -11.20 5.53
N ALA A 106 4.25 -9.97 5.81
CA ALA A 106 4.02 -8.82 4.95
C ALA A 106 5.32 -8.27 4.34
N TYR A 107 5.18 -7.51 3.25
CA TYR A 107 6.27 -6.72 2.68
C TYR A 107 7.48 -7.56 2.19
N SER A 108 8.65 -7.42 2.82
CA SER A 108 9.92 -8.00 2.34
C SER A 108 9.86 -9.52 2.22
N GLU A 109 9.19 -10.19 3.16
CA GLU A 109 9.01 -11.63 3.14
C GLU A 109 8.10 -12.09 1.99
N ARG A 110 7.06 -11.31 1.65
CA ARG A 110 6.18 -11.58 0.50
C ARG A 110 6.95 -11.46 -0.82
N LEU A 111 7.83 -10.48 -0.94
CA LEU A 111 8.72 -10.37 -2.11
C LEU A 111 9.63 -11.60 -2.23
N MET A 112 10.21 -12.05 -1.12
CA MET A 112 11.10 -13.22 -1.11
C MET A 112 10.36 -14.56 -1.36
N LEU A 113 9.11 -14.67 -0.89
CA LEU A 113 8.23 -15.77 -1.27
C LEU A 113 7.98 -15.78 -2.77
N ASN A 114 7.63 -14.62 -3.36
CA ASN A 114 7.45 -14.48 -4.80
C ASN A 114 8.73 -14.85 -5.56
N PHE A 115 9.90 -14.39 -5.10
CA PHE A 115 11.19 -14.71 -5.69
C PHE A 115 11.48 -16.20 -5.70
N THR A 116 11.27 -16.88 -4.57
CA THR A 116 11.52 -18.32 -4.45
C THR A 116 10.57 -19.12 -5.36
N GLN A 117 9.32 -18.68 -5.51
CA GLN A 117 8.36 -19.28 -6.44
C GLN A 117 8.77 -19.06 -7.91
N GLN A 118 9.27 -17.87 -8.26
CA GLN A 118 9.80 -17.61 -9.60
C GLN A 118 11.05 -18.44 -9.88
N LEU A 119 11.98 -18.52 -8.94
CA LEU A 119 13.20 -19.31 -9.10
C LEU A 119 12.91 -20.81 -9.30
N GLY A 120 11.86 -21.32 -8.66
CA GLY A 120 11.39 -22.71 -8.81
C GLY A 120 10.51 -22.97 -10.03
N TYR A 121 10.14 -21.94 -10.80
CA TYR A 121 9.29 -22.12 -11.98
C TYR A 121 10.10 -22.65 -13.17
N ASN A 122 9.69 -23.80 -13.70
CA ASN A 122 10.26 -24.40 -14.89
C ASN A 122 9.15 -24.94 -15.80
N PRO A 123 8.82 -24.27 -16.92
CA PRO A 123 7.72 -24.70 -17.80
C PRO A 123 7.98 -26.06 -18.45
N SER A 124 9.24 -26.48 -18.54
CA SER A 124 9.65 -27.82 -19.01
C SER A 124 10.49 -28.50 -17.93
N PRO A 125 9.86 -29.11 -16.91
CA PRO A 125 10.57 -29.82 -15.85
C PRO A 125 11.56 -30.81 -16.48
N ASN A 126 12.79 -30.86 -15.96
CA ASN A 126 13.95 -31.61 -16.48
C ASN A 126 14.73 -30.96 -17.64
N GLN A 127 14.38 -29.76 -18.10
CA GLN A 127 15.23 -28.97 -18.99
C GLN A 127 15.85 -27.80 -18.22
N THR A 128 17.18 -27.79 -18.09
CA THR A 128 17.90 -26.71 -17.40
C THR A 128 17.93 -25.42 -18.22
N ALA A 129 17.78 -25.52 -19.54
CA ALA A 129 17.74 -24.37 -20.44
C ALA A 129 16.55 -23.43 -20.15
N THR A 130 15.43 -23.98 -19.66
CA THR A 130 14.19 -23.26 -19.36
C THR A 130 14.10 -22.75 -17.93
N LEU A 131 15.14 -22.97 -17.10
CA LEU A 131 15.22 -22.35 -15.78
C LEU A 131 15.35 -20.83 -15.92
N PRO A 132 14.67 -20.05 -15.08
CA PRO A 132 14.88 -18.61 -15.02
C PRO A 132 16.26 -18.32 -14.46
N THR A 133 16.85 -17.22 -14.90
CA THR A 133 18.00 -16.64 -14.21
C THR A 133 17.55 -15.99 -12.91
N VAL A 134 18.47 -15.83 -11.96
CA VAL A 134 18.21 -15.16 -10.67
C VAL A 134 17.68 -13.74 -10.89
N GLY A 135 18.26 -13.00 -11.85
CA GLY A 135 17.81 -11.66 -12.21
C GLY A 135 16.40 -11.64 -12.79
N GLU A 136 16.07 -12.56 -13.71
CA GLU A 136 14.71 -12.70 -14.25
C GLU A 136 13.71 -13.04 -13.13
N ALA A 137 14.06 -13.97 -12.24
CA ALA A 137 13.21 -14.37 -11.14
C ALA A 137 12.95 -13.21 -10.15
N LEU A 138 13.97 -12.42 -9.82
CA LEU A 138 13.84 -11.26 -8.93
C LEU A 138 13.00 -10.16 -9.57
N MET A 139 13.25 -9.83 -10.84
CA MET A 139 12.45 -8.86 -11.59
C MET A 139 10.98 -9.28 -11.64
N GLN A 140 10.69 -10.54 -12.01
CA GLN A 140 9.34 -11.07 -12.07
C GLN A 140 8.67 -11.15 -10.69
N ALA A 141 9.45 -11.34 -9.62
CA ALA A 141 8.95 -11.32 -8.25
C ALA A 141 8.54 -9.91 -7.81
N LYS A 142 9.36 -8.90 -8.08
CA LYS A 142 9.04 -7.47 -7.84
C LYS A 142 7.81 -7.04 -8.64
N GLN A 143 7.77 -7.40 -9.92
CA GLN A 143 6.59 -7.14 -10.75
C GLN A 143 5.36 -7.85 -10.21
N ARG A 144 5.46 -9.13 -9.81
CA ARG A 144 4.33 -9.85 -9.22
C ARG A 144 3.88 -9.24 -7.90
N TYR A 145 4.80 -8.76 -7.08
CA TYR A 145 4.49 -8.09 -5.82
C TYR A 145 3.52 -6.94 -6.09
N LEU A 146 3.94 -5.95 -6.91
CA LEU A 146 3.11 -4.82 -7.33
C LEU A 146 1.81 -5.26 -8.02
N ASN A 147 1.92 -6.19 -8.96
CA ASN A 147 0.79 -6.67 -9.75
C ASN A 147 -0.26 -7.42 -8.92
N SER A 148 0.05 -7.79 -7.67
CA SER A 148 -0.85 -8.51 -6.77
C SER A 148 -1.42 -7.65 -5.65
N LEU A 149 -1.15 -6.33 -5.64
CA LEU A 149 -1.73 -5.39 -4.68
C LEU A 149 -3.17 -5.03 -5.08
N GLY A 150 -4.04 -4.91 -4.06
CA GLY A 150 -5.41 -4.42 -4.24
C GLY A 150 -5.47 -2.92 -4.55
N ASN A 151 -6.68 -2.42 -4.84
CA ASN A 151 -6.87 -0.99 -5.11
C ASN A 151 -6.50 -0.16 -3.87
N GLY A 152 -5.73 0.92 -4.08
CA GLY A 152 -5.26 1.82 -3.02
C GLY A 152 -4.38 1.15 -1.96
N ALA A 153 -3.77 0.01 -2.27
CA ALA A 153 -2.94 -0.75 -1.32
C ALA A 153 -1.43 -0.50 -1.47
N LEU A 154 -0.98 0.24 -2.50
CA LEU A 154 0.42 0.63 -2.65
C LEU A 154 0.74 1.78 -1.67
N THR A 155 1.80 1.61 -0.89
CA THR A 155 2.26 2.60 0.11
C THR A 155 3.75 2.89 -0.07
N ALA A 156 4.27 3.91 0.63
CA ALA A 156 5.72 4.18 0.68
C ALA A 156 6.54 2.97 1.17
N TYR A 157 5.95 2.11 2.00
CA TYR A 157 6.60 0.88 2.48
C TYR A 157 6.74 -0.17 1.37
N ASP A 158 5.73 -0.31 0.52
CA ASP A 158 5.83 -1.18 -0.65
C ASP A 158 6.92 -0.70 -1.62
N GLU A 159 7.01 0.62 -1.82
CA GLU A 159 8.06 1.23 -2.64
C GLU A 159 9.45 0.96 -2.06
N LYS A 160 9.64 1.16 -0.75
CA LYS A 160 10.88 0.84 -0.05
C LYS A 160 11.27 -0.63 -0.19
N VAL A 161 10.35 -1.57 0.04
CA VAL A 161 10.59 -3.02 -0.14
C VAL A 161 11.11 -3.35 -1.54
N LEU A 162 10.52 -2.72 -2.56
CA LEU A 162 10.89 -2.93 -3.94
C LEU A 162 12.23 -2.27 -4.29
N ALA A 163 12.55 -1.14 -3.68
CA ALA A 163 13.81 -0.42 -3.90
C ALA A 163 14.99 -1.09 -3.17
N GLU A 164 14.83 -1.43 -1.89
CA GLU A 164 15.91 -1.84 -0.99
C GLU A 164 16.34 -3.30 -1.17
N MET A 165 15.49 -4.17 -1.73
CA MET A 165 15.86 -5.57 -1.99
C MET A 165 16.80 -5.64 -3.22
N VAL A 166 18.12 -5.60 -2.99
CA VAL A 166 19.15 -5.45 -4.02
C VAL A 166 19.88 -6.75 -4.30
N LEU A 167 20.22 -6.98 -5.58
CA LEU A 167 21.02 -8.11 -6.05
C LEU A 167 22.48 -7.71 -6.25
N TYR A 168 23.37 -8.43 -5.59
CA TYR A 168 24.82 -8.38 -5.76
C TYR A 168 25.32 -9.66 -6.43
N GLY A 169 26.16 -9.54 -7.46
CA GLY A 169 26.73 -10.69 -8.17
C GLY A 169 26.14 -10.91 -9.56
N LEU A 170 26.01 -12.19 -9.97
CA LEU A 170 25.68 -12.55 -11.35
C LEU A 170 24.17 -12.73 -11.55
N PRO A 171 23.46 -11.78 -12.21
CA PRO A 171 22.02 -11.91 -12.43
C PRO A 171 21.66 -13.05 -13.39
N MET A 172 22.59 -13.45 -14.27
CA MET A 172 22.42 -14.53 -15.24
C MET A 172 22.59 -15.94 -14.64
N LEU A 173 22.93 -16.05 -13.35
CA LEU A 173 23.02 -17.35 -12.67
C LEU A 173 21.68 -18.08 -12.74
N LYS A 174 21.69 -19.39 -13.01
CA LYS A 174 20.50 -20.24 -12.94
C LYS A 174 20.66 -21.23 -11.80
N VAL A 175 19.60 -21.42 -11.03
CA VAL A 175 19.59 -22.30 -9.86
C VAL A 175 18.60 -23.43 -10.07
N GLU A 176 19.06 -24.67 -9.88
CA GLU A 176 18.18 -25.84 -9.91
C GLU A 176 17.54 -26.02 -8.52
N MET A 177 16.31 -25.55 -8.38
CA MET A 177 15.59 -25.66 -7.10
C MET A 177 15.22 -27.12 -6.80
N PRO A 178 15.29 -27.57 -5.52
CA PRO A 178 14.94 -28.94 -5.13
C PRO A 178 13.51 -29.35 -5.51
N THR A 179 12.60 -28.38 -5.56
CA THR A 179 11.24 -28.53 -6.06
C THR A 179 11.05 -27.57 -7.23
N GLN A 180 10.76 -28.11 -8.40
CA GLN A 180 10.39 -27.34 -9.59
C GLN A 180 8.91 -27.49 -9.87
N THR A 181 8.29 -26.41 -10.33
CA THR A 181 6.88 -26.39 -10.75
C THR A 181 6.77 -25.96 -12.21
N SER A 182 5.95 -26.66 -12.99
CA SER A 182 5.53 -26.19 -14.31
C SER A 182 4.30 -25.28 -14.25
N GLN A 183 3.71 -25.09 -13.06
CA GLN A 183 2.64 -24.12 -12.86
C GLN A 183 3.24 -22.73 -12.74
N PRO A 184 2.81 -21.76 -13.56
CA PRO A 184 3.25 -20.38 -13.46
C PRO A 184 3.00 -19.83 -12.05
N PRO A 185 3.97 -19.09 -11.47
CA PRO A 185 3.80 -18.47 -10.17
C PRO A 185 2.58 -17.53 -10.14
N GLY A 186 1.67 -17.83 -9.21
CA GLY A 186 0.38 -17.16 -9.09
C GLY A 186 -0.69 -17.61 -10.10
N GLY A 187 -0.58 -18.83 -10.62
CA GLY A 187 -1.64 -19.57 -11.32
C GLY A 187 -1.55 -19.51 -12.86
N GLY A 188 -2.23 -20.45 -13.53
CA GLY A 188 -2.36 -20.43 -15.00
C GLY A 188 -3.23 -19.27 -15.50
N SER A 189 -2.95 -18.79 -16.71
CA SER A 189 -3.74 -17.72 -17.35
C SER A 189 -5.16 -18.18 -17.68
N ARG A 190 -6.14 -17.33 -17.38
CA ARG A 190 -7.56 -17.58 -17.65
C ARG A 190 -8.00 -17.24 -19.08
N LEU A 191 -7.18 -16.53 -19.86
CA LEU A 191 -7.48 -16.17 -21.25
C LEU A 191 -7.63 -17.38 -22.20
N GLY A 192 -7.07 -18.55 -21.85
CA GLY A 192 -7.14 -19.78 -22.65
C GLY A 192 -8.35 -20.68 -22.36
N ALA A 193 -9.12 -20.43 -21.30
CA ALA A 193 -10.28 -21.23 -20.93
C ALA A 193 -11.52 -20.75 -21.70
N ALA A 194 -11.63 -21.16 -22.96
CA ALA A 194 -12.74 -20.80 -23.84
C ALA A 194 -14.11 -20.99 -23.16
N THR A 195 -14.76 -19.87 -22.83
CA THR A 195 -16.19 -19.81 -22.55
C THR A 195 -16.78 -18.67 -23.38
N ALA A 196 -17.97 -18.91 -23.93
CA ALA A 196 -18.58 -18.14 -25.00
C ALA A 196 -18.51 -16.63 -24.77
N LYS A 197 -17.99 -15.89 -25.77
CA LYS A 197 -17.92 -14.42 -25.79
C LYS A 197 -19.33 -13.84 -25.63
N PRO A 198 -19.75 -13.35 -24.44
CA PRO A 198 -21.04 -12.71 -24.31
C PRO A 198 -20.91 -11.29 -24.86
N LEU A 199 -21.62 -11.02 -25.96
CA LEU A 199 -21.67 -9.76 -26.71
C LEU A 199 -20.30 -9.16 -27.08
N ALA A 200 -19.98 -9.20 -28.38
CA ALA A 200 -18.86 -8.43 -28.93
C ALA A 200 -19.07 -6.94 -28.64
N ILE A 201 -18.13 -6.34 -27.92
CA ILE A 201 -18.05 -4.90 -27.70
C ILE A 201 -17.14 -4.33 -28.80
N GLY A 202 -17.72 -3.71 -29.83
CA GLY A 202 -16.93 -3.32 -31.00
C GLY A 202 -16.29 -4.51 -31.76
N ALA A 203 -15.47 -4.24 -32.78
CA ALA A 203 -14.95 -5.27 -33.68
C ALA A 203 -13.76 -6.08 -33.10
N ALA A 204 -13.08 -5.58 -32.06
CA ALA A 204 -11.81 -6.12 -31.58
C ALA A 204 -11.79 -6.54 -30.09
N THR A 205 -12.82 -6.23 -29.32
CA THR A 205 -12.87 -6.50 -27.87
C THR A 205 -13.55 -7.85 -27.59
N THR A 206 -12.96 -8.63 -26.70
CA THR A 206 -13.51 -9.90 -26.20
C THR A 206 -13.99 -9.71 -24.76
N ALA A 207 -15.00 -10.49 -24.36
CA ALA A 207 -15.55 -10.49 -23.02
C ALA A 207 -15.51 -11.90 -22.44
N ILE A 208 -15.08 -12.03 -21.18
CA ILE A 208 -14.96 -13.29 -20.45
C ILE A 208 -15.82 -13.19 -19.19
N THR A 209 -16.77 -14.11 -19.01
CA THR A 209 -17.60 -14.15 -17.81
C THR A 209 -16.93 -14.96 -16.71
N GLU A 210 -16.74 -14.35 -15.55
CA GLU A 210 -16.26 -15.01 -14.33
C GLU A 210 -17.39 -15.05 -13.30
N ASN A 211 -17.79 -16.26 -12.91
CA ASN A 211 -18.75 -16.46 -11.83
C ASN A 211 -17.98 -16.98 -10.62
N LEU A 212 -17.63 -16.08 -9.71
CA LEU A 212 -16.83 -16.38 -8.54
C LEU A 212 -17.73 -16.74 -7.36
N SER A 213 -17.32 -17.74 -6.58
CA SER A 213 -18.00 -18.17 -5.35
C SER A 213 -16.98 -18.24 -4.24
N PHE A 214 -17.32 -17.68 -3.09
CA PHE A 214 -16.42 -17.52 -1.97
C PHE A 214 -16.93 -18.26 -0.75
N SER A 215 -16.01 -18.89 -0.05
CA SER A 215 -16.19 -19.34 1.32
C SER A 215 -14.98 -18.90 2.12
N TYR A 216 -15.16 -18.65 3.41
CA TYR A 216 -14.16 -17.95 4.22
C TYR A 216 -13.67 -18.79 5.38
N GLN A 217 -12.40 -18.62 5.72
CA GLN A 217 -11.83 -19.04 6.99
C GLN A 217 -11.64 -17.80 7.86
N SER A 218 -12.13 -17.83 9.10
CA SER A 218 -11.93 -16.75 10.07
C SER A 218 -10.63 -16.93 10.84
N HIS A 219 -9.95 -15.84 11.13
CA HIS A 219 -8.77 -15.79 11.99
C HIS A 219 -9.01 -14.72 13.07
N GLN A 220 -8.76 -15.07 14.32
CA GLN A 220 -8.99 -14.21 15.49
C GLN A 220 -7.63 -13.87 16.10
N ILE A 221 -7.38 -12.59 16.30
CA ILE A 221 -6.22 -12.09 17.04
C ILE A 221 -6.71 -11.60 18.40
N ASN A 222 -6.10 -12.12 19.47
CA ASN A 222 -6.47 -11.82 20.85
C ASN A 222 -5.22 -11.35 21.62
N GLN A 223 -4.67 -10.20 21.23
CA GLN A 223 -3.57 -9.56 21.95
C GLN A 223 -4.05 -8.25 22.59
N PRO A 224 -3.51 -7.83 23.75
CA PRO A 224 -3.97 -6.62 24.46
C PRO A 224 -3.86 -5.34 23.62
N GLU A 225 -2.85 -5.26 22.76
CA GLU A 225 -2.59 -4.10 21.89
C GLU A 225 -3.25 -4.27 20.52
N ARG A 226 -3.66 -5.49 20.14
CA ARG A 226 -4.17 -5.83 18.81
C ARG A 226 -5.22 -6.92 18.92
N SER A 227 -6.50 -6.54 18.82
CA SER A 227 -7.62 -7.49 18.94
C SER A 227 -8.60 -7.32 17.80
N GLY A 228 -8.96 -8.40 17.12
CA GLY A 228 -9.87 -8.29 15.99
C GLY A 228 -10.00 -9.59 15.21
N THR A 229 -10.82 -9.54 14.17
CA THR A 229 -11.07 -10.66 13.27
C THR A 229 -10.71 -10.30 11.84
N TYR A 230 -10.06 -11.19 11.11
CA TYR A 230 -9.98 -11.10 9.66
C TYR A 230 -10.36 -12.43 9.00
N TYR A 231 -10.54 -12.40 7.67
CA TYR A 231 -10.93 -13.55 6.89
C TYR A 231 -9.97 -13.79 5.73
N THR A 232 -9.73 -15.05 5.40
CA THR A 232 -9.13 -15.45 4.11
C THR A 232 -10.17 -16.20 3.27
N VAL A 233 -10.04 -16.17 1.94
CA VAL A 233 -10.83 -17.04 1.05
C VAL A 233 -10.29 -18.47 1.20
N ASN A 234 -11.19 -19.45 1.41
CA ASN A 234 -10.81 -20.86 1.54
C ASN A 234 -10.02 -21.34 0.31
N GLY A 235 -8.87 -21.98 0.57
CA GLY A 235 -7.95 -22.43 -0.48
C GLY A 235 -7.02 -21.34 -1.03
N GLY A 236 -7.12 -20.11 -0.53
CA GLY A 236 -6.20 -19.01 -0.77
C GLY A 236 -5.57 -18.50 0.52
N THR A 237 -4.48 -17.75 0.37
CA THR A 237 -3.77 -17.07 1.45
C THR A 237 -3.59 -15.58 1.16
N ASP A 238 -4.13 -15.09 0.04
CA ASP A 238 -4.02 -13.71 -0.38
C ASP A 238 -4.90 -12.82 0.54
N LEU A 239 -4.32 -11.72 1.01
CA LEU A 239 -4.97 -10.71 1.84
C LEU A 239 -4.72 -9.32 1.26
N GLN A 240 -5.70 -8.44 1.40
CA GLN A 240 -5.48 -7.01 1.25
C GLN A 240 -5.08 -6.45 2.61
N VAL A 241 -3.85 -5.94 2.66
CA VAL A 241 -3.22 -5.36 3.84
C VAL A 241 -2.64 -4.02 3.43
N THR A 242 -2.95 -2.99 4.19
CA THR A 242 -2.47 -1.62 4.00
C THR A 242 -2.43 -0.99 5.39
N GLY A 243 -1.36 -0.27 5.72
CA GLY A 243 -1.21 0.35 7.04
C GLY A 243 -2.44 1.20 7.41
N ASN A 244 -2.87 1.09 8.67
CA ASN A 244 -4.05 1.74 9.25
C ASN A 244 -5.37 1.44 8.51
N ARG A 245 -5.50 0.27 7.87
CA ARG A 245 -6.73 -0.17 7.21
C ARG A 245 -7.12 -1.58 7.63
N PRO A 246 -8.41 -1.96 7.53
CA PRO A 246 -8.85 -3.29 7.87
C PRO A 246 -8.23 -4.34 6.95
N VAL A 247 -7.78 -5.45 7.54
CA VAL A 247 -7.29 -6.63 6.81
C VAL A 247 -8.47 -7.35 6.17
N LEU A 248 -8.50 -7.40 4.83
CA LEU A 248 -9.60 -7.96 4.06
C LEU A 248 -9.17 -9.19 3.25
N PRO A 249 -10.08 -10.18 3.03
CA PRO A 249 -9.82 -11.30 2.15
C PRO A 249 -9.55 -10.82 0.72
N MET A 250 -8.62 -11.47 0.03
CA MET A 250 -8.32 -11.17 -1.37
C MET A 250 -8.16 -12.46 -2.18
N GLN A 251 -8.40 -12.36 -3.48
CA GLN A 251 -8.07 -13.39 -4.45
C GLN A 251 -7.52 -12.73 -5.72
N THR A 252 -6.42 -13.25 -6.25
CA THR A 252 -5.85 -12.78 -7.53
C THR A 252 -6.12 -13.76 -8.66
N LEU A 253 -6.57 -13.26 -9.82
CA LEU A 253 -6.85 -14.05 -11.02
C LEU A 253 -5.85 -13.69 -12.11
N ASN A 254 -5.14 -14.68 -12.66
CA ASN A 254 -4.11 -14.45 -13.68
C ASN A 254 -4.71 -14.38 -15.10
N TYR A 255 -4.38 -13.31 -15.83
CA TYR A 255 -4.71 -13.07 -17.24
C TYR A 255 -3.47 -12.76 -18.08
N ALA A 256 -2.33 -13.35 -17.75
CA ALA A 256 -1.11 -13.13 -18.52
C ALA A 256 -1.28 -13.55 -20.00
N SER A 257 -0.83 -12.71 -20.93
CA SER A 257 -0.90 -12.94 -22.38
C SER A 257 0.08 -12.04 -23.13
N ALA A 258 0.55 -12.49 -24.29
CA ALA A 258 1.36 -11.69 -25.21
C ALA A 258 0.49 -10.84 -26.17
N ASP A 259 -0.75 -11.26 -26.42
CA ASP A 259 -1.56 -10.73 -27.53
C ASP A 259 -2.79 -9.94 -27.08
N GLU A 260 -3.30 -10.22 -25.88
CA GLU A 260 -4.53 -9.63 -25.35
C GLU A 260 -4.27 -8.91 -24.03
N ILE A 261 -4.84 -7.69 -23.93
CA ILE A 261 -4.73 -6.82 -22.77
C ILE A 261 -6.10 -6.72 -22.11
N VAL A 262 -6.21 -6.98 -20.81
CA VAL A 262 -7.43 -6.74 -20.01
C VAL A 262 -7.70 -5.24 -20.00
N ARG A 263 -8.94 -4.78 -20.18
CA ARG A 263 -9.29 -3.36 -20.34
C ARG A 263 -10.10 -2.82 -19.17
N GLY A 264 -11.10 -3.58 -18.74
CA GLY A 264 -11.85 -3.29 -17.53
C GLY A 264 -12.60 -4.51 -17.08
N VAL A 265 -13.15 -4.44 -15.87
CA VAL A 265 -13.98 -5.49 -15.31
C VAL A 265 -15.30 -4.86 -14.90
N LEU A 266 -16.38 -5.42 -15.43
CA LEU A 266 -17.73 -5.00 -15.15
C LEU A 266 -18.35 -6.01 -14.19
N MET A 267 -18.80 -5.55 -13.03
CA MET A 267 -19.63 -6.38 -12.15
C MET A 267 -21.05 -6.43 -12.72
N THR A 268 -21.67 -7.61 -12.77
CA THR A 268 -23.03 -7.81 -13.31
C THR A 268 -23.99 -8.43 -12.29
N GLY A 269 -23.50 -8.77 -11.11
CA GLY A 269 -24.29 -9.32 -10.03
C GLY A 269 -23.42 -9.87 -8.91
N GLY A 270 -24.07 -10.37 -7.87
CA GLY A 270 -23.40 -10.98 -6.73
C GLY A 270 -24.32 -11.08 -5.54
N SER A 271 -23.87 -11.78 -4.50
CA SER A 271 -24.60 -11.86 -3.23
C SER A 271 -23.62 -11.73 -2.09
N PHE A 272 -24.07 -11.17 -0.97
CA PHE A 272 -23.22 -10.86 0.17
C PHE A 272 -23.96 -11.01 1.50
N THR A 273 -23.24 -10.80 2.58
CA THR A 273 -23.78 -10.71 3.94
C THR A 273 -23.11 -9.55 4.64
N ASP A 274 -23.93 -8.65 5.21
CA ASP A 274 -23.47 -7.57 6.07
C ASP A 274 -23.47 -8.07 7.52
N THR A 275 -22.32 -7.95 8.19
CA THR A 275 -22.11 -8.31 9.59
C THR A 275 -21.94 -7.02 10.38
N PRO A 276 -22.97 -6.54 11.10
CA PRO A 276 -22.87 -5.33 11.91
C PRO A 276 -22.05 -5.59 13.18
N ASN A 277 -21.55 -4.53 13.81
CA ASN A 277 -20.73 -4.57 15.02
C ASN A 277 -19.51 -5.48 14.88
N PHE A 278 -18.91 -5.50 13.69
CA PHE A 278 -17.71 -6.26 13.40
C PHE A 278 -16.48 -5.47 13.81
N ASN A 279 -15.56 -6.12 14.54
CA ASN A 279 -14.23 -5.59 14.85
C ASN A 279 -13.19 -6.25 13.92
N PRO A 280 -12.75 -5.59 12.83
CA PRO A 280 -11.69 -6.10 11.98
C PRO A 280 -10.34 -6.03 12.69
N VAL A 281 -9.34 -6.77 12.20
CA VAL A 281 -7.95 -6.42 12.51
C VAL A 281 -7.57 -5.22 11.64
N ILE A 282 -7.12 -4.12 12.26
CA ILE A 282 -6.50 -2.99 11.56
C ILE A 282 -5.00 -3.27 11.45
N ALA A 283 -4.48 -3.29 10.21
CA ALA A 283 -3.06 -3.54 9.98
C ALA A 283 -2.22 -2.36 10.48
N GLN A 284 -1.23 -2.65 11.32
CA GLN A 284 -0.23 -1.66 11.74
C GLN A 284 1.11 -2.03 11.15
N LEU A 285 1.83 -1.01 10.69
CA LEU A 285 3.20 -1.18 10.25
C LEU A 285 4.10 -1.25 11.50
N ILE A 286 5.13 -2.09 11.44
CA ILE A 286 6.16 -2.08 12.48
C ILE A 286 7.15 -0.96 12.13
N ASP A 287 7.11 0.13 12.90
CA ASP A 287 8.07 1.23 12.87
C ASP A 287 9.04 1.11 14.08
N GLN A 288 10.09 0.30 13.93
CA GLN A 288 11.14 0.10 14.95
C GLN A 288 10.66 -0.44 16.32
N GLU A 289 11.59 -0.55 17.29
CA GLU A 289 11.50 -1.37 18.52
C GLU A 289 10.35 -1.05 19.49
N VAL A 290 9.49 -0.08 19.18
CA VAL A 290 8.41 0.36 20.07
C VAL A 290 7.09 -0.22 19.58
N THR A 291 6.45 -1.02 20.42
CA THR A 291 5.06 -1.41 20.15
C THR A 291 4.17 -0.19 20.35
N LEU A 292 3.63 0.38 19.26
CA LEU A 292 2.64 1.44 19.35
C LEU A 292 1.47 0.95 20.24
N PRO A 293 1.15 1.66 21.34
CA PRO A 293 0.12 1.20 22.26
C PRO A 293 -1.28 1.37 21.66
N GLY A 294 -1.99 0.26 21.48
CA GLY A 294 -3.40 0.23 21.07
C GLY A 294 -3.61 -0.16 19.61
N GLU A 295 -4.85 -0.52 19.28
CA GLU A 295 -5.27 -0.85 17.92
C GLU A 295 -5.23 0.40 17.03
N GLY A 296 -4.79 0.25 15.77
CA GLY A 296 -4.79 1.35 14.81
C GLY A 296 -6.22 1.90 14.62
N ILE A 297 -6.35 3.22 14.49
CA ILE A 297 -7.66 3.84 14.26
C ILE A 297 -8.03 3.74 12.78
N TYR A 298 -9.29 3.39 12.51
CA TYR A 298 -9.86 3.48 11.17
C TYR A 298 -11.26 4.07 11.30
N LEU A 299 -11.49 5.25 10.74
CA LEU A 299 -12.71 6.05 10.98
C LEU A 299 -13.65 6.14 9.77
N ALA A 300 -13.28 5.59 8.61
CA ALA A 300 -14.04 5.79 7.38
C ALA A 300 -15.43 5.13 7.44
N GLN A 301 -16.46 5.97 7.27
CA GLN A 301 -17.86 5.54 7.16
C GLN A 301 -18.23 5.13 5.72
N THR A 302 -17.33 5.35 4.76
CA THR A 302 -17.43 4.78 3.42
C THR A 302 -16.92 3.34 3.38
N LEU A 303 -17.41 2.57 2.41
CA LEU A 303 -17.09 1.17 2.19
C LEU A 303 -15.70 1.07 1.56
N TYR A 304 -14.76 0.52 2.32
CA TYR A 304 -13.43 0.22 1.85
C TYR A 304 -13.24 -1.27 1.55
N PRO A 305 -12.59 -1.63 0.42
CA PRO A 305 -12.24 -0.74 -0.67
C PRO A 305 -13.50 -0.29 -1.42
N GLN A 306 -13.48 0.92 -2.00
CA GLN A 306 -14.59 1.42 -2.82
C GLN A 306 -14.85 0.51 -4.03
N HIS A 307 -13.79 -0.08 -4.59
CA HIS A 307 -13.85 -1.06 -5.66
C HIS A 307 -13.45 -2.44 -5.14
N VAL A 308 -14.36 -3.40 -5.24
CA VAL A 308 -14.09 -4.81 -4.90
C VAL A 308 -13.32 -5.56 -5.99
N VAL A 309 -13.12 -4.94 -7.16
CA VAL A 309 -12.33 -5.48 -8.26
C VAL A 309 -11.43 -4.41 -8.86
N SER A 310 -10.16 -4.74 -9.07
CA SER A 310 -9.19 -3.91 -9.80
C SER A 310 -8.42 -4.71 -10.84
N VAL A 311 -7.76 -4.00 -11.77
CA VAL A 311 -6.93 -4.62 -12.81
C VAL A 311 -5.53 -4.02 -12.76
N ASN A 312 -4.54 -4.89 -12.55
CA ASN A 312 -3.14 -4.54 -12.63
C ASN A 312 -2.52 -5.12 -13.91
N ARG A 313 -1.65 -4.34 -14.55
CA ARG A 313 -1.03 -4.67 -15.84
C ARG A 313 0.43 -4.27 -15.83
N PHE A 314 1.30 -5.23 -16.11
CA PHE A 314 2.73 -4.98 -16.23
C PHE A 314 3.24 -5.62 -17.51
N LEU A 315 3.88 -4.84 -18.37
CA LEU A 315 4.59 -5.36 -19.53
C LEU A 315 5.97 -5.83 -19.07
N THR A 316 6.25 -7.11 -19.24
CA THR A 316 7.57 -7.67 -18.93
C THR A 316 8.57 -7.38 -20.05
N VAL A 317 9.86 -7.48 -19.74
CA VAL A 317 10.95 -7.23 -20.70
C VAL A 317 10.90 -8.19 -21.90
N ASP A 318 10.37 -9.40 -21.72
CA ASP A 318 10.13 -10.38 -22.79
C ASP A 318 8.87 -10.09 -23.63
N GLY A 319 8.18 -8.97 -23.37
CA GLY A 319 7.03 -8.53 -24.16
C GLY A 319 5.71 -9.20 -23.80
N THR A 320 5.64 -9.89 -22.65
CA THR A 320 4.41 -10.51 -22.16
C THR A 320 3.71 -9.57 -21.20
N TYR A 321 2.40 -9.35 -21.36
CA TYR A 321 1.62 -8.66 -20.34
C TYR A 321 1.34 -9.62 -19.19
N GLN A 322 1.90 -9.35 -18.01
CA GLN A 322 1.51 -9.98 -16.75
C GLN A 322 0.35 -9.18 -16.18
N GLN A 323 -0.85 -9.75 -16.22
CA GLN A 323 -2.09 -9.05 -15.89
C GLN A 323 -2.83 -9.81 -14.80
N ARG A 324 -3.36 -9.08 -13.83
CA ARG A 324 -4.15 -9.66 -12.76
C ARG A 324 -5.44 -8.89 -12.58
N VAL A 325 -6.52 -9.64 -12.46
CA VAL A 325 -7.76 -9.13 -11.87
C VAL A 325 -7.69 -9.45 -10.38
N ILE A 326 -7.67 -8.40 -9.56
CA ILE A 326 -7.62 -8.51 -8.11
C ILE A 326 -9.05 -8.38 -7.60
N VAL A 327 -9.48 -9.36 -6.82
CA VAL A 327 -10.83 -9.39 -6.26
C VAL A 327 -10.72 -9.37 -4.75
N VAL A 328 -11.35 -8.38 -4.14
CA VAL A 328 -11.44 -8.20 -2.68
C VAL A 328 -12.91 -8.43 -2.35
N PRO A 329 -13.33 -9.68 -2.08
CA PRO A 329 -14.75 -10.02 -1.92
C PRO A 329 -15.28 -9.62 -0.53
N ALA A 330 -14.79 -8.51 0.02
CA ALA A 330 -15.30 -7.92 1.25
C ALA A 330 -15.09 -6.40 1.22
N GLN A 331 -15.95 -5.69 1.95
CA GLN A 331 -15.80 -4.28 2.23
C GLN A 331 -16.11 -4.01 3.70
N PHE A 332 -15.52 -2.97 4.27
CA PHE A 332 -15.75 -2.56 5.65
C PHE A 332 -16.00 -1.05 5.71
N ARG A 333 -16.89 -0.64 6.59
CA ARG A 333 -17.09 0.75 7.01
C ARG A 333 -17.35 0.81 8.50
N THR A 334 -16.93 1.87 9.16
CA THR A 334 -17.18 2.08 10.59
C THR A 334 -18.63 2.45 10.86
N THR A 335 -19.09 2.25 12.09
CA THR A 335 -20.42 2.72 12.53
C THR A 335 -20.38 4.12 13.15
N SER A 336 -19.22 4.65 13.49
CA SER A 336 -19.06 5.98 14.09
C SER A 336 -17.68 6.55 13.79
N ALA A 337 -17.61 7.86 13.60
CA ALA A 337 -16.36 8.63 13.53
C ALA A 337 -15.64 8.74 14.89
N THR A 338 -16.26 8.31 15.99
CA THR A 338 -15.73 8.48 17.37
C THR A 338 -15.35 7.18 18.08
N ALA A 339 -15.71 6.02 17.52
CA ALA A 339 -15.41 4.70 18.09
C ALA A 339 -14.50 3.91 17.12
N PRO A 340 -13.19 3.77 17.42
CA PRO A 340 -12.20 3.77 16.34
C PRO A 340 -12.02 2.51 15.49
N THR A 341 -12.75 1.41 15.73
CA THR A 341 -12.50 0.17 14.97
C THR A 341 -13.73 -0.71 14.72
N VAL A 342 -14.93 -0.37 15.21
CA VAL A 342 -16.12 -1.23 15.05
C VAL A 342 -17.03 -0.72 13.94
N GLY A 343 -17.52 -1.65 13.11
CA GLY A 343 -18.25 -1.29 11.91
C GLY A 343 -19.14 -2.38 11.33
N THR A 344 -19.50 -2.21 10.06
CA THR A 344 -20.21 -3.23 9.27
C THR A 344 -19.26 -3.84 8.25
N LEU A 345 -19.05 -5.15 8.34
CA LEU A 345 -18.32 -5.91 7.34
C LEU A 345 -19.29 -6.52 6.33
N ARG A 346 -19.20 -6.08 5.08
CA ARG A 346 -19.83 -6.71 3.92
C ARG A 346 -18.92 -7.81 3.39
N ARG A 347 -19.41 -9.04 3.27
CA ARG A 347 -18.66 -10.15 2.64
C ARG A 347 -19.47 -10.78 1.52
N TYR A 348 -18.89 -10.86 0.33
CA TYR A 348 -19.52 -11.44 -0.84
C TYR A 348 -19.44 -12.96 -0.80
N SER A 349 -20.57 -13.65 -0.91
CA SER A 349 -20.61 -15.10 -1.16
C SER A 349 -20.40 -15.42 -2.64
N SER A 350 -20.73 -14.47 -3.53
CA SER A 350 -20.56 -14.61 -4.97
C SER A 350 -20.41 -13.26 -5.66
N LEU A 351 -19.68 -13.25 -6.78
CA LEU A 351 -19.56 -12.13 -7.69
C LEU A 351 -19.69 -12.63 -9.14
N ASN A 352 -20.50 -11.95 -9.93
CA ASN A 352 -20.61 -12.16 -11.37
C ASN A 352 -19.88 -11.01 -12.06
N LEU A 353 -18.82 -11.34 -12.81
CA LEU A 353 -17.95 -10.37 -13.46
C LEU A 353 -17.89 -10.63 -14.96
N VAL A 354 -17.68 -9.57 -15.72
CA VAL A 354 -17.31 -9.62 -17.13
C VAL A 354 -15.97 -8.91 -17.28
N VAL A 355 -14.95 -9.67 -17.64
CA VAL A 355 -13.60 -9.16 -17.90
C VAL A 355 -13.48 -8.87 -19.39
N TYR A 356 -13.26 -7.62 -19.75
CA TYR A 356 -13.06 -7.20 -21.13
C TYR A 356 -11.57 -7.25 -21.49
N THR A 357 -11.25 -7.76 -22.66
CA THR A 357 -9.89 -7.76 -23.22
C THR A 357 -9.90 -7.22 -24.64
N ALA A 358 -8.80 -6.57 -25.04
CA ALA A 358 -8.62 -6.11 -26.41
C ALA A 358 -7.14 -6.28 -26.83
N PRO A 359 -6.85 -6.45 -28.13
CA PRO A 359 -5.48 -6.60 -28.61
C PRO A 359 -4.64 -5.36 -28.30
N ALA A 360 -3.31 -5.53 -28.27
CA ALA A 360 -2.38 -4.42 -28.04
C ALA A 360 -2.47 -3.28 -29.09
N SER A 361 -3.03 -3.56 -30.27
CA SER A 361 -3.31 -2.56 -31.31
C SER A 361 -4.46 -1.62 -30.95
N GLN A 362 -5.29 -1.95 -29.96
CA GLN A 362 -6.29 -1.03 -29.44
C GLN A 362 -5.59 -0.01 -28.52
N THR A 363 -5.61 1.26 -28.92
CA THR A 363 -4.87 2.35 -28.27
C THR A 363 -5.69 3.13 -27.28
N ASP A 364 -7.00 2.91 -27.22
CA ASP A 364 -7.86 3.54 -26.22
C ASP A 364 -7.77 2.81 -24.88
N TYR A 365 -7.35 3.53 -23.85
CA TYR A 365 -7.24 3.08 -22.45
C TYR A 365 -8.07 3.96 -21.51
N MET A 366 -8.78 4.96 -22.03
CA MET A 366 -9.58 5.85 -21.20
C MET A 366 -10.99 5.26 -21.03
N PRO A 367 -11.49 5.10 -19.81
CA PRO A 367 -12.88 4.69 -19.61
C PRO A 367 -13.85 5.82 -19.99
N PRO A 368 -15.13 5.50 -20.27
CA PRO A 368 -16.18 6.50 -20.42
C PRO A 368 -16.25 7.45 -19.23
N ASN A 369 -16.62 8.70 -19.47
CA ASN A 369 -16.90 9.67 -18.41
C ASN A 369 -18.39 9.65 -18.05
N ILE A 370 -18.72 9.23 -16.81
CA ILE A 370 -20.06 9.36 -16.23
C ILE A 370 -20.09 10.68 -15.47
N TRP A 371 -20.86 11.66 -15.97
CA TRP A 371 -20.86 13.02 -15.44
C TRP A 371 -22.15 13.38 -14.69
N SER A 372 -23.18 12.52 -14.77
CA SER A 372 -24.42 12.70 -14.00
C SER A 372 -25.11 11.36 -13.78
N VAL A 373 -25.59 11.16 -12.56
CA VAL A 373 -26.49 10.05 -12.20
C VAL A 373 -27.68 10.66 -11.49
N ALA A 374 -28.88 10.37 -11.97
CA ALA A 374 -30.13 10.83 -11.37
C ALA A 374 -31.11 9.67 -11.31
N ALA A 375 -31.92 9.62 -10.25
CA ALA A 375 -32.98 8.65 -10.10
C ALA A 375 -34.28 9.35 -9.65
N GLU A 376 -35.38 9.01 -10.32
CA GLU A 376 -36.72 9.50 -10.01
C GLU A 376 -37.58 8.29 -9.63
N GLN A 377 -38.41 8.42 -8.59
CA GLN A 377 -39.31 7.35 -8.16
C GLN A 377 -40.78 7.70 -8.39
N GLU A 378 -41.51 6.75 -8.93
CA GLU A 378 -42.98 6.75 -9.00
C GLU A 378 -43.49 5.39 -8.51
N ASP A 379 -44.16 5.37 -7.36
CA ASP A 379 -44.51 4.16 -6.60
C ASP A 379 -43.27 3.28 -6.31
N ARG A 380 -43.24 2.05 -6.83
CA ARG A 380 -42.11 1.11 -6.73
C ARG A 380 -41.26 1.05 -7.99
N THR A 381 -41.50 1.99 -8.91
CA THR A 381 -40.75 2.09 -10.15
C THR A 381 -39.75 3.21 -10.03
N PHE A 382 -38.49 2.88 -10.25
CA PHE A 382 -37.37 3.79 -10.16
C PHE A 382 -36.85 4.00 -11.57
N THR A 383 -36.86 5.23 -12.06
CA THR A 383 -36.34 5.61 -13.37
C THR A 383 -34.97 6.25 -13.18
N ILE A 384 -33.93 5.57 -13.64
CA ILE A 384 -32.55 6.04 -13.56
C ILE A 384 -32.19 6.68 -14.89
N ARG A 385 -31.52 7.84 -14.81
CA ARG A 385 -30.92 8.55 -15.94
C ARG A 385 -29.45 8.77 -15.67
N VAL A 386 -28.62 8.44 -16.65
CA VAL A 386 -27.17 8.51 -16.54
C VAL A 386 -26.63 9.34 -17.71
N GLY A 387 -25.99 10.45 -17.40
CA GLY A 387 -25.20 11.23 -18.34
C GLY A 387 -23.83 10.57 -18.51
N VAL A 388 -23.54 10.09 -19.72
CA VAL A 388 -22.28 9.36 -19.99
C VAL A 388 -21.82 9.59 -21.42
N GLY A 389 -20.52 9.80 -21.60
CA GLY A 389 -19.91 9.97 -22.91
C GLY A 389 -18.49 9.44 -22.94
N ASP A 390 -17.95 9.29 -24.14
CA ASP A 390 -16.58 8.89 -24.37
C ASP A 390 -16.00 9.75 -25.51
N GLU A 391 -14.76 10.19 -25.35
CA GLU A 391 -14.11 11.14 -26.26
C GLU A 391 -13.20 10.44 -27.30
N GLN A 392 -12.86 9.16 -27.10
CA GLN A 392 -11.98 8.40 -28.00
C GLN A 392 -12.73 7.31 -28.78
N THR A 393 -13.62 6.58 -28.12
CA THR A 393 -14.46 5.56 -28.73
C THR A 393 -15.94 5.75 -28.38
N ALA A 394 -16.80 4.80 -28.75
CA ALA A 394 -18.23 4.89 -28.44
C ALA A 394 -18.55 4.20 -27.12
N VAL A 395 -19.50 4.74 -26.35
CA VAL A 395 -20.09 4.04 -25.20
C VAL A 395 -20.82 2.79 -25.72
N ASN A 396 -20.45 1.62 -25.25
CA ASN A 396 -21.06 0.36 -25.67
C ASN A 396 -22.27 -0.02 -24.82
N ARG A 397 -22.13 0.11 -23.50
CA ARG A 397 -23.10 -0.39 -22.54
C ARG A 397 -23.07 0.44 -21.27
N VAL A 398 -24.25 0.74 -20.74
CA VAL A 398 -24.44 1.44 -19.47
C VAL A 398 -25.33 0.54 -18.61
N LEU A 399 -24.81 0.15 -17.46
CA LEU A 399 -25.39 -0.87 -16.59
C LEU A 399 -25.60 -0.29 -15.20
N ILE A 400 -26.77 -0.51 -14.64
CA ILE A 400 -26.99 -0.31 -13.20
C ILE A 400 -26.91 -1.65 -12.49
N LEU A 401 -26.24 -1.67 -11.34
CA LEU A 401 -26.39 -2.74 -10.35
C LEU A 401 -27.23 -2.18 -9.22
N TYR A 402 -28.31 -2.87 -8.88
CA TYR A 402 -29.25 -2.42 -7.88
C TYR A 402 -29.68 -3.56 -6.97
N ARG A 403 -30.12 -3.21 -5.77
CA ARG A 403 -30.81 -4.11 -4.86
C ARG A 403 -31.91 -3.38 -4.09
N PRO A 404 -33.05 -4.02 -3.86
CA PRO A 404 -33.94 -3.67 -2.75
C PRO A 404 -33.20 -3.77 -1.41
N LEU A 405 -33.43 -2.85 -0.47
CA LEU A 405 -32.69 -2.83 0.81
C LEU A 405 -33.00 -4.04 1.72
N ASP A 406 -34.09 -4.79 1.45
CA ASP A 406 -34.43 -6.04 2.12
C ASP A 406 -33.69 -7.27 1.56
N GLN A 407 -32.83 -7.08 0.56
CA GLN A 407 -32.09 -8.14 -0.12
C GLN A 407 -30.58 -7.88 -0.07
N ASN A 408 -29.78 -8.94 0.05
CA ASN A 408 -28.32 -8.88 0.00
C ASN A 408 -27.77 -9.47 -1.32
N SER A 409 -28.44 -9.18 -2.42
CA SER A 409 -28.06 -9.65 -3.76
C SER A 409 -28.24 -8.56 -4.80
N TRP A 410 -27.19 -8.35 -5.60
CA TRP A 410 -27.19 -7.39 -6.70
C TRP A 410 -27.86 -7.98 -7.94
N SER A 411 -28.85 -7.26 -8.46
CA SER A 411 -29.41 -7.46 -9.79
C SER A 411 -28.84 -6.41 -10.75
N SER A 412 -28.85 -6.68 -12.05
CA SER A 412 -28.38 -5.73 -13.05
C SER A 412 -29.45 -5.38 -14.08
N LEU A 413 -29.46 -4.13 -14.54
CA LEU A 413 -30.29 -3.69 -15.67
C LEU A 413 -29.44 -2.89 -16.67
N ASP A 414 -29.51 -3.29 -17.93
CA ASP A 414 -28.96 -2.51 -19.04
C ASP A 414 -29.85 -1.32 -19.35
N LEU A 415 -29.25 -0.13 -19.35
CA LEU A 415 -29.93 1.10 -19.73
C LEU A 415 -29.92 1.27 -21.25
N THR A 416 -30.97 1.90 -21.76
CA THR A 416 -31.03 2.30 -23.18
C THR A 416 -30.27 3.60 -23.36
N TYR A 417 -29.15 3.54 -24.10
CA TYR A 417 -28.28 4.69 -24.38
C TYR A 417 -28.70 5.43 -25.65
N ASP A 418 -28.87 6.74 -25.55
CA ASP A 418 -29.05 7.66 -26.66
C ASP A 418 -27.72 8.37 -26.95
N GLU A 419 -27.05 7.95 -28.02
CA GLU A 419 -25.76 8.49 -28.46
C GLU A 419 -25.81 9.99 -28.79
N VAL A 420 -26.96 10.52 -29.23
CA VAL A 420 -27.09 11.93 -29.65
C VAL A 420 -27.08 12.84 -28.44
N ASN A 421 -27.86 12.47 -27.41
CA ASN A 421 -27.99 13.27 -26.19
C ASN A 421 -26.98 12.88 -25.11
N ARG A 422 -26.27 11.75 -25.27
CA ARG A 422 -25.32 11.18 -24.29
C ARG A 422 -25.98 10.85 -22.96
N TRP A 423 -27.20 10.32 -23.03
CA TRP A 423 -27.99 9.91 -21.87
C TRP A 423 -28.40 8.44 -21.99
N ALA A 424 -28.21 7.67 -20.93
CA ALA A 424 -28.75 6.34 -20.78
C ALA A 424 -29.92 6.35 -19.80
N THR A 425 -31.00 5.65 -20.14
CA THR A 425 -32.21 5.61 -19.31
C THR A 425 -32.76 4.20 -19.16
N GLY A 426 -33.36 3.92 -18.00
CA GLY A 426 -34.03 2.66 -17.75
C GLY A 426 -34.78 2.71 -16.43
N SER A 427 -35.71 1.77 -16.26
CA SER A 427 -36.53 1.71 -15.06
C SER A 427 -36.49 0.31 -14.45
N ILE A 428 -36.40 0.27 -13.12
CA ILE A 428 -36.52 -0.96 -12.31
C ILE A 428 -37.80 -0.89 -11.49
N THR A 429 -38.40 -2.04 -11.22
CA THR A 429 -39.49 -2.15 -10.25
C THR A 429 -39.02 -3.02 -9.09
N ALA A 430 -38.90 -2.45 -7.90
CA ALA A 430 -38.38 -3.15 -6.72
C ALA A 430 -39.50 -3.72 -5.83
N SER A 431 -39.13 -4.63 -4.92
CA SER A 431 -40.05 -5.16 -3.89
C SER A 431 -40.35 -4.12 -2.81
N THR A 432 -39.40 -3.20 -2.59
CA THR A 432 -39.42 -2.13 -1.59
C THR A 432 -39.52 -0.77 -2.25
N ASP A 433 -39.82 0.23 -1.44
CA ASP A 433 -39.85 1.62 -1.88
C ASP A 433 -38.45 2.28 -1.78
N SER A 434 -37.44 1.55 -1.31
CA SER A 434 -36.04 2.00 -1.22
C SER A 434 -35.10 1.03 -1.93
N VAL A 435 -34.13 1.57 -2.68
CA VAL A 435 -33.13 0.79 -3.43
C VAL A 435 -31.73 1.37 -3.22
N GLU A 436 -30.73 0.49 -3.16
CA GLU A 436 -29.32 0.87 -3.29
C GLU A 436 -28.87 0.50 -4.71
N PHE A 437 -28.14 1.38 -5.40
CA PHE A 437 -27.61 1.11 -6.73
C PHE A 437 -26.29 1.81 -7.03
N PHE A 438 -25.57 1.33 -8.03
CA PHE A 438 -24.44 2.05 -8.62
C PHE A 438 -24.41 1.83 -10.13
N VAL A 439 -23.67 2.69 -10.83
CA VAL A 439 -23.66 2.71 -12.29
C VAL A 439 -22.29 2.36 -12.81
N GLN A 440 -22.23 1.51 -13.82
CA GLN A 440 -21.02 1.28 -14.60
C GLN A 440 -21.29 1.54 -16.08
N ALA A 441 -20.27 1.97 -16.80
CA ALA A 441 -20.31 2.10 -18.25
C ALA A 441 -19.08 1.45 -18.86
N VAL A 442 -19.22 0.90 -20.06
CA VAL A 442 -18.10 0.34 -20.82
C VAL A 442 -18.11 0.90 -22.24
N ASP A 443 -16.95 1.30 -22.74
CA ASP A 443 -16.77 1.76 -24.11
C ASP A 443 -16.60 0.59 -25.10
N THR A 444 -16.40 0.88 -26.38
CA THR A 444 -16.12 -0.14 -27.40
C THR A 444 -14.71 -0.72 -27.34
N ALA A 445 -13.78 -0.12 -26.58
CA ALA A 445 -12.44 -0.65 -26.32
C ALA A 445 -12.40 -1.62 -25.12
N GLY A 446 -13.47 -1.71 -24.33
CA GLY A 446 -13.59 -2.53 -23.14
C GLY A 446 -13.16 -1.84 -21.84
N ASN A 447 -12.90 -0.54 -21.85
CA ASN A 447 -12.56 0.21 -20.63
C ASN A 447 -13.85 0.46 -19.83
N VAL A 448 -13.78 0.27 -18.51
CA VAL A 448 -14.97 0.31 -17.63
C VAL A 448 -14.86 1.49 -16.67
N ALA A 449 -15.91 2.30 -16.62
CA ALA A 449 -16.14 3.35 -15.64
C ALA A 449 -17.08 2.86 -14.54
N LEU A 450 -16.91 3.39 -13.34
CA LEU A 450 -17.80 3.20 -12.19
C LEU A 450 -18.19 4.58 -11.65
N ALA A 451 -19.46 4.81 -11.41
CA ALA A 451 -19.96 5.95 -10.66
C ALA A 451 -20.53 5.48 -9.32
N LEU A 452 -20.09 6.17 -8.27
CA LEU A 452 -20.48 6.04 -6.88
C LEU A 452 -20.78 7.44 -6.33
N ASP A 453 -21.50 7.48 -5.23
CA ASP A 453 -21.79 8.64 -4.40
C ASP A 453 -20.66 8.81 -3.36
N HIS A 454 -19.58 9.51 -3.73
CA HIS A 454 -18.42 9.72 -2.85
C HIS A 454 -17.81 8.39 -2.31
N GLY A 455 -17.88 7.32 -3.11
CA GLY A 455 -17.41 5.98 -2.73
C GLY A 455 -18.46 5.09 -2.06
N GLN A 456 -19.69 5.57 -1.88
CA GLN A 456 -20.87 4.78 -1.54
C GLN A 456 -21.70 4.45 -2.78
N PRO A 457 -22.39 3.31 -2.82
CA PRO A 457 -23.49 3.14 -3.76
C PRO A 457 -24.57 4.19 -3.50
N PHE A 458 -25.21 4.70 -4.55
CA PHE A 458 -26.32 5.64 -4.44
C PHE A 458 -27.50 4.96 -3.73
N TYR A 459 -28.11 5.67 -2.80
CA TYR A 459 -29.38 5.26 -2.19
C TYR A 459 -30.50 6.08 -2.81
N LEU A 460 -31.59 5.41 -3.16
CA LEU A 460 -32.87 6.08 -3.33
C LEU A 460 -33.80 5.62 -2.22
N LEU A 461 -34.08 6.54 -1.32
CA LEU A 461 -34.97 6.37 -0.19
C LEU A 461 -36.29 7.08 -0.49
N THR A 462 -37.43 6.55 -0.03
CA THR A 462 -38.71 7.27 -0.13
C THR A 462 -38.93 8.18 1.06
N ASN A 463 -39.69 9.24 0.80
CA ASN A 463 -40.12 10.29 1.74
C ASN A 463 -41.12 9.78 2.82
N ALA A 464 -41.13 8.49 3.14
CA ALA A 464 -42.06 7.85 4.07
C ALA A 464 -41.37 7.03 5.18
N GLY A 465 -40.08 6.70 5.03
CA GLY A 465 -39.25 6.15 6.10
C GLY A 465 -38.56 7.28 6.87
N ASP A 466 -38.28 7.03 8.13
CA ASP A 466 -37.44 7.85 9.01
C ASP A 466 -36.60 6.82 9.79
N SER A 467 -35.50 6.41 9.16
CA SER A 467 -34.71 5.22 9.50
C SER A 467 -33.95 5.40 10.81
N ASP A 468 -33.56 6.63 11.14
CA ASP A 468 -32.88 6.97 12.39
C ASP A 468 -33.78 7.71 13.41
N ASN A 469 -35.04 7.98 13.04
CA ASN A 469 -36.08 8.60 13.87
C ASN A 469 -35.76 10.05 14.27
N ASP A 470 -35.15 10.82 13.38
CA ASP A 470 -34.80 12.23 13.59
C ASP A 470 -35.88 13.23 13.14
N ALA A 471 -37.00 12.71 12.61
CA ALA A 471 -38.13 13.43 12.05
C ALA A 471 -37.90 14.08 10.67
N VAL A 472 -36.80 13.76 10.00
CA VAL A 472 -36.54 14.01 8.58
C VAL A 472 -36.81 12.70 7.83
N GLY A 473 -37.51 12.79 6.71
CA GLY A 473 -37.76 11.58 5.92
C GLY A 473 -36.50 11.18 5.18
N ASP A 474 -36.18 9.89 5.12
CA ASP A 474 -34.97 9.33 4.51
C ASP A 474 -34.63 9.91 3.12
N ALA A 475 -35.63 10.27 2.30
CA ALA A 475 -35.44 10.84 0.96
C ALA A 475 -34.93 12.28 0.93
N SER A 476 -35.14 13.00 2.03
CA SER A 476 -34.73 14.38 2.25
C SER A 476 -33.66 14.48 3.33
N ASP A 477 -33.20 13.34 3.83
CA ASP A 477 -32.22 13.22 4.89
C ASP A 477 -30.82 13.14 4.27
N ASN A 478 -29.96 14.11 4.55
CA ASN A 478 -28.56 14.14 4.13
C ASN A 478 -27.67 13.21 4.99
N CYS A 479 -28.20 12.61 6.06
CA CYS A 479 -27.60 11.54 6.83
C CYS A 479 -28.61 10.44 7.21
N PRO A 480 -29.17 9.66 6.26
CA PRO A 480 -30.33 8.77 6.47
C PRO A 480 -30.24 7.67 7.54
N PHE A 481 -29.09 7.52 8.17
CA PHE A 481 -28.82 6.51 9.18
C PHE A 481 -28.21 7.11 10.46
N VAL A 482 -28.07 8.43 10.54
CA VAL A 482 -27.47 9.17 11.66
C VAL A 482 -28.31 10.41 11.95
N ALA A 483 -29.11 10.32 13.02
CA ALA A 483 -30.11 11.33 13.34
C ALA A 483 -29.56 12.77 13.39
N ASN A 484 -30.04 13.64 12.49
CA ASN A 484 -29.68 15.04 12.37
C ASN A 484 -30.85 15.90 11.88
N SER A 485 -31.84 16.09 12.75
CA SER A 485 -33.04 16.90 12.48
C SER A 485 -32.81 18.32 11.92
N SER A 486 -31.60 18.88 12.03
CA SER A 486 -31.22 20.18 11.45
C SER A 486 -30.86 20.13 9.97
N GLN A 487 -30.44 18.97 9.46
CA GLN A 487 -30.00 18.79 8.06
C GLN A 487 -28.92 19.82 7.68
N ALA A 488 -27.99 20.05 8.60
CA ALA A 488 -26.85 20.92 8.34
C ALA A 488 -25.92 20.20 7.36
N ASP A 489 -25.38 20.97 6.42
CA ASP A 489 -24.56 20.56 5.28
C ASP A 489 -23.75 21.81 4.92
N LEU A 490 -22.56 21.90 5.50
CA LEU A 490 -21.76 23.11 5.54
C LEU A 490 -21.10 23.42 4.18
N ASP A 491 -20.58 22.42 3.48
CA ASP A 491 -19.96 22.56 2.16
C ASP A 491 -20.94 22.42 0.98
N GLY A 492 -22.14 21.89 1.24
CA GLY A 492 -23.20 21.72 0.25
C GLY A 492 -22.96 20.55 -0.71
N ASP A 493 -22.15 19.56 -0.32
CA ASP A 493 -21.89 18.36 -1.13
C ASP A 493 -23.05 17.35 -1.09
N GLY A 494 -23.98 17.52 -0.14
CA GLY A 494 -25.17 16.70 0.04
C GLY A 494 -25.03 15.63 1.14
N LEU A 495 -23.87 15.50 1.76
CA LEU A 495 -23.68 14.80 3.02
C LEU A 495 -23.93 15.76 4.18
N GLY A 496 -24.69 15.33 5.19
CA GLY A 496 -24.90 16.18 6.35
C GLY A 496 -23.70 16.22 7.28
N ASP A 497 -23.52 17.34 7.97
CA ASP A 497 -22.41 17.57 8.90
C ASP A 497 -22.20 16.43 9.93
N VAL A 498 -23.26 15.70 10.31
CA VAL A 498 -23.13 14.63 11.31
C VAL A 498 -22.54 13.33 10.76
N CYS A 499 -22.59 13.14 9.44
CA CYS A 499 -22.11 11.95 8.75
C CYS A 499 -21.04 12.26 7.69
N ASP A 500 -20.69 13.54 7.53
CA ASP A 500 -19.54 14.00 6.79
C ASP A 500 -18.29 14.02 7.69
N LEU A 501 -17.16 13.61 7.10
CA LEU A 501 -15.84 13.59 7.74
C LEU A 501 -14.96 14.78 7.30
N ASN A 502 -15.49 15.65 6.46
CA ASN A 502 -14.82 16.83 5.93
C ASN A 502 -15.84 17.96 5.70
N LYS A 503 -16.48 18.41 6.78
CA LYS A 503 -17.77 19.15 6.73
C LYS A 503 -17.73 20.43 5.89
N ASP A 504 -16.60 21.12 5.88
CA ASP A 504 -16.39 22.36 5.14
C ASP A 504 -15.70 22.14 3.78
N GLY A 505 -15.42 20.90 3.41
CA GLY A 505 -14.96 20.55 2.08
C GLY A 505 -13.51 20.94 1.78
N ASP A 506 -12.72 21.22 2.82
CA ASP A 506 -11.33 21.65 2.70
C ASP A 506 -10.36 20.46 2.42
N PRO A 507 -9.03 20.66 2.32
CA PRO A 507 -8.07 19.58 2.12
C PRO A 507 -7.81 18.67 3.33
N MET A 508 -8.26 19.02 4.54
CA MET A 508 -7.91 18.37 5.80
C MET A 508 -9.15 17.82 6.53
N PRO A 509 -9.30 16.48 6.64
CA PRO A 509 -10.48 15.90 7.28
C PRO A 509 -10.66 16.31 8.75
N ASP A 510 -11.92 16.50 9.18
CA ASP A 510 -12.37 16.90 10.52
C ASP A 510 -11.55 16.37 11.71
N PRO A 511 -11.14 15.07 11.77
CA PRO A 511 -10.37 14.56 12.92
C PRO A 511 -8.95 15.12 13.04
N PHE A 512 -8.45 15.76 11.98
CA PHE A 512 -7.12 16.35 11.89
C PHE A 512 -7.16 17.85 11.62
N ASP A 513 -8.35 18.41 11.50
CA ASP A 513 -8.61 19.81 11.25
C ASP A 513 -8.91 20.55 12.56
N THR A 514 -8.20 21.65 12.80
CA THR A 514 -8.39 22.50 13.97
C THR A 514 -9.61 23.43 13.82
N PHE A 515 -10.01 23.71 12.58
CA PHE A 515 -11.12 24.57 12.19
C PHE A 515 -12.12 23.86 11.27
N PRO A 516 -12.77 22.76 11.71
CA PRO A 516 -13.68 21.91 10.90
C PRO A 516 -15.04 22.54 10.58
N GLN A 517 -15.08 23.86 10.54
CA GLN A 517 -16.23 24.70 10.22
C GLN A 517 -15.85 25.88 9.30
N ASP A 518 -14.60 25.96 8.85
CA ASP A 518 -14.04 27.08 8.09
C ASP A 518 -13.17 26.52 6.96
N ASP A 519 -13.72 26.48 5.74
CA ASP A 519 -13.05 25.94 4.54
C ASP A 519 -11.75 26.66 4.15
N GLY A 520 -11.46 27.79 4.80
CA GLY A 520 -10.26 28.59 4.64
C GLY A 520 -9.15 28.28 5.64
N GLU A 521 -9.35 27.43 6.65
CA GLU A 521 -8.39 27.22 7.75
C GLU A 521 -8.33 25.75 8.17
N TRP A 522 -7.14 25.24 8.52
CA TRP A 522 -7.01 23.84 8.95
C TRP A 522 -5.95 23.58 10.04
N PHE A 523 -4.89 24.39 10.09
CA PHE A 523 -3.85 24.34 11.12
C PHE A 523 -3.86 25.60 12.00
N ASP A 524 -3.49 25.41 13.26
CA ASP A 524 -3.29 26.45 14.30
C ASP A 524 -1.94 26.15 14.97
N SER A 525 -0.87 26.67 14.38
CA SER A 525 0.49 26.29 14.75
C SER A 525 0.90 26.80 16.14
N ASP A 526 0.35 27.94 16.59
CA ASP A 526 0.62 28.53 17.91
C ASP A 526 -0.49 28.24 18.96
N GLY A 527 -1.66 27.78 18.54
CA GLY A 527 -2.78 27.44 19.41
C GLY A 527 -3.55 28.66 19.94
N ASP A 528 -3.46 29.83 19.31
CA ASP A 528 -4.16 31.04 19.76
C ASP A 528 -5.62 31.12 19.29
N GLY A 529 -6.01 30.20 18.40
CA GLY A 529 -7.35 30.08 17.85
C GLY A 529 -7.61 30.89 16.58
N GLN A 530 -6.57 31.47 15.98
CA GLN A 530 -6.58 31.95 14.60
C GLN A 530 -5.85 30.95 13.70
N GLY A 531 -6.41 30.62 12.54
CA GLY A 531 -5.79 29.63 11.65
C GLY A 531 -4.62 30.19 10.85
N ASP A 532 -3.66 29.32 10.53
CA ASP A 532 -2.39 29.67 9.89
C ASP A 532 -2.57 30.43 8.56
N ASN A 533 -3.66 30.24 7.81
CA ASN A 533 -3.86 30.90 6.52
C ASN A 533 -4.24 32.38 6.66
N SER A 534 -4.89 32.75 7.77
CA SER A 534 -5.28 34.13 8.08
C SER A 534 -4.42 34.78 9.15
N ASP A 535 -3.65 34.00 9.91
CA ASP A 535 -2.67 34.54 10.84
C ASP A 535 -1.54 35.26 10.07
N SER A 536 -1.12 36.40 10.61
CA SER A 536 0.03 37.14 10.11
C SER A 536 1.37 36.68 10.70
N ASP A 537 1.33 35.90 11.78
CA ASP A 537 2.45 35.38 12.59
C ASP A 537 2.00 34.04 13.19
N ALA A 538 1.95 32.98 12.37
CA ALA A 538 1.24 31.73 12.66
C ALA A 538 1.88 30.88 13.78
N ASP A 539 3.12 31.20 14.18
CA ASP A 539 3.78 30.56 15.32
C ASP A 539 4.02 31.50 16.51
N ASN A 540 3.66 32.78 16.35
CA ASN A 540 3.66 33.82 17.39
C ASN A 540 5.02 34.02 18.05
N ASP A 541 6.08 33.89 17.25
CA ASP A 541 7.44 34.15 17.68
C ASP A 541 7.80 35.65 17.65
N GLY A 542 6.95 36.47 17.04
CA GLY A 542 7.09 37.92 16.87
C GLY A 542 7.62 38.34 15.49
N VAL A 543 7.79 37.42 14.55
CA VAL A 543 8.17 37.65 13.16
C VAL A 543 6.99 37.28 12.25
N ASN A 544 6.57 38.22 11.40
CA ASN A 544 5.42 37.94 10.54
C ASN A 544 5.77 36.92 9.44
N ASN A 545 4.85 36.01 9.11
CA ASN A 545 4.96 34.92 8.13
C ASN A 545 5.70 35.30 6.82
N GLY A 546 5.43 36.49 6.28
CA GLY A 546 6.06 36.94 5.02
C GLY A 546 7.53 37.36 5.14
N SER A 547 8.10 37.35 6.34
CA SER A 547 9.49 37.65 6.67
C SER A 547 10.10 36.62 7.62
N ASP A 548 9.38 35.52 7.84
CA ASP A 548 9.75 34.42 8.70
C ASP A 548 10.37 33.30 7.86
N ASN A 549 11.55 32.81 8.24
CA ASN A 549 12.20 31.66 7.60
C ASN A 549 11.70 30.30 8.13
N CYS A 550 10.88 30.29 9.19
CA CYS A 550 10.11 29.15 9.68
C CYS A 550 8.67 29.55 10.04
N PRO A 551 7.80 29.92 9.08
CA PRO A 551 6.51 30.57 9.35
C PRO A 551 5.51 29.84 10.26
N THR A 552 5.75 28.58 10.61
CA THR A 552 4.88 27.74 11.46
C THR A 552 5.65 27.09 12.61
N VAL A 553 6.91 27.49 12.86
CA VAL A 553 7.78 26.92 13.90
C VAL A 553 8.57 28.03 14.58
N ALA A 554 8.11 28.42 15.77
CA ALA A 554 8.60 29.60 16.45
C ALA A 554 10.14 29.66 16.59
N ASN A 555 10.75 30.66 15.97
CA ASN A 555 12.19 30.87 15.94
C ASN A 555 12.57 32.36 15.89
N SER A 556 12.14 33.14 16.88
CA SER A 556 12.29 34.62 16.96
C SER A 556 13.69 35.21 16.70
N ASN A 557 14.75 34.39 16.71
CA ASN A 557 16.11 34.80 16.36
C ASN A 557 16.37 34.79 14.84
N GLN A 558 15.52 34.12 14.06
CA GLN A 558 15.62 33.91 12.61
C GLN A 558 17.01 33.40 12.23
N ALA A 559 17.51 32.44 13.02
CA ALA A 559 18.75 31.76 12.70
C ALA A 559 18.55 30.97 11.40
N ASP A 560 19.52 31.10 10.51
CA ASP A 560 19.64 30.41 9.22
C ASP A 560 21.16 30.30 8.99
N PHE A 561 21.73 29.14 9.34
CA PHE A 561 23.18 28.99 9.47
C PHE A 561 23.86 28.81 8.11
N ASP A 562 23.26 28.05 7.21
CA ASP A 562 23.78 27.82 5.86
C ASP A 562 23.32 28.86 4.81
N HIS A 563 22.31 29.68 5.15
CA HIS A 563 21.72 30.71 4.30
C HIS A 563 20.96 30.16 3.09
N ASP A 564 20.19 29.10 3.26
CA ASP A 564 19.33 28.52 2.22
C ASP A 564 17.87 29.06 2.22
N ASP A 565 17.60 30.05 3.08
CA ASP A 565 16.31 30.68 3.37
C ASP A 565 15.35 29.81 4.22
N MET A 566 15.76 28.61 4.68
CA MET A 566 15.08 27.84 5.71
C MET A 566 15.71 28.13 7.09
N GLY A 567 14.89 28.41 8.10
CA GLY A 567 15.43 28.70 9.42
C GLY A 567 15.83 27.44 10.17
N ASN A 568 16.82 27.55 11.05
CA ASN A 568 17.35 26.41 11.81
C ASN A 568 16.32 25.62 12.64
N ALA A 569 15.14 26.19 12.88
CA ALA A 569 14.10 25.54 13.65
C ALA A 569 13.23 24.58 12.82
N CYS A 570 13.20 24.79 11.50
CA CYS A 570 12.38 24.05 10.54
C CYS A 570 13.19 23.47 9.37
N ASP A 571 14.48 23.80 9.29
CA ASP A 571 15.46 23.06 8.53
C ASP A 571 15.73 21.72 9.20
N VAL A 572 16.08 20.74 8.38
CA VAL A 572 16.44 19.38 8.80
C VAL A 572 17.95 19.14 8.71
N ASP A 573 18.71 20.05 8.09
CA ASP A 573 20.16 20.00 7.89
C ASP A 573 20.71 21.43 7.92
N ASP A 574 20.84 21.99 9.12
CA ASP A 574 21.14 23.41 9.41
C ASP A 574 22.44 23.94 8.78
N ASP A 575 23.38 23.05 8.42
CA ASP A 575 24.66 23.40 7.84
C ASP A 575 24.92 22.82 6.43
N ASN A 576 23.91 22.13 5.89
CA ASN A 576 23.83 21.59 4.54
C ASN A 576 25.03 20.68 4.17
N ASP A 577 25.56 19.95 5.14
CA ASP A 577 26.68 19.01 4.94
C ASP A 577 26.22 17.60 4.50
N GLY A 578 24.91 17.35 4.58
CA GLY A 578 24.24 16.13 4.15
C GLY A 578 23.92 15.15 5.29
N ALA A 579 24.25 15.49 6.54
CA ALA A 579 23.76 14.81 7.75
C ALA A 579 22.61 15.61 8.36
N ALA A 580 21.47 14.97 8.62
CA ALA A 580 20.34 15.67 9.24
C ALA A 580 20.67 16.02 10.71
N ASP A 581 20.17 17.13 11.25
CA ASP A 581 20.50 17.63 12.59
C ASP A 581 20.30 16.59 13.70
N THR A 582 19.30 15.72 13.54
CA THR A 582 19.00 14.65 14.51
C THR A 582 20.05 13.54 14.54
N GLU A 583 20.87 13.44 13.49
CA GLU A 583 21.95 12.48 13.30
C GLU A 583 23.34 13.17 13.28
N ASP A 584 23.38 14.50 13.45
CA ASP A 584 24.59 15.33 13.43
C ASP A 584 25.01 15.76 14.84
N ALA A 585 26.25 15.47 15.22
CA ALA A 585 26.81 15.88 16.51
C ALA A 585 27.21 17.37 16.60
N PHE A 586 27.41 18.01 15.46
CA PHE A 586 27.74 19.42 15.29
C PHE A 586 26.86 20.11 14.22
N PRO A 587 25.53 20.24 14.43
CA PRO A 587 24.57 20.73 13.42
C PRO A 587 24.79 22.15 12.88
N LEU A 588 25.81 22.87 13.37
CA LEU A 588 26.13 24.25 12.98
C LEU A 588 27.61 24.35 12.57
N ASP A 589 28.17 23.28 12.04
CA ASP A 589 29.55 23.21 11.58
C ASP A 589 29.62 22.26 10.39
N SER A 590 29.37 22.81 9.18
CA SER A 590 29.32 22.09 7.90
C SER A 590 30.58 21.30 7.53
N SER A 591 31.58 21.27 8.41
CA SER A 591 32.80 20.53 8.28
C SER A 591 32.88 19.30 9.18
N ARG A 592 31.95 19.11 10.12
CA ARG A 592 31.95 18.09 11.18
C ARG A 592 30.52 17.61 11.41
N TRP A 593 30.35 16.30 11.51
CA TRP A 593 29.03 15.71 11.75
C TRP A 593 29.02 14.59 12.79
N SER A 594 30.20 14.11 13.22
CA SER A 594 30.35 12.89 14.02
C SER A 594 31.14 13.10 15.31
N ASP A 595 30.56 12.70 16.44
CA ASP A 595 31.15 12.63 17.79
C ASP A 595 30.66 11.32 18.45
N MET A 596 31.35 10.20 18.16
CA MET A 596 30.84 8.88 18.52
C MET A 596 30.91 8.55 20.02
N ASP A 597 31.70 9.28 20.79
CA ASP A 597 31.81 9.10 22.23
C ASP A 597 31.24 10.26 23.06
N SER A 598 30.71 11.28 22.39
CA SER A 598 30.05 12.44 22.98
C SER A 598 30.95 13.24 23.92
N ASP A 599 32.24 13.34 23.59
CA ASP A 599 33.23 14.07 24.36
C ASP A 599 33.34 15.56 23.97
N GLY A 600 32.66 15.96 22.88
CA GLY A 600 32.61 17.31 22.33
C GLY A 600 33.73 17.62 21.32
N VAL A 601 34.50 16.62 20.89
CA VAL A 601 35.50 16.70 19.83
C VAL A 601 35.02 15.87 18.65
N ALA A 602 35.14 16.42 17.43
CA ALA A 602 34.71 15.69 16.25
C ALA A 602 35.67 14.54 15.91
N ASP A 603 35.12 13.38 15.57
CA ASP A 603 35.86 12.21 15.09
C ASP A 603 36.73 12.58 13.86
N GLY A 604 36.20 13.47 13.02
CA GLY A 604 36.91 14.09 11.92
C GLY A 604 36.09 15.17 11.22
N GLY A 605 36.78 15.95 10.40
CA GLY A 605 36.13 16.93 9.52
C GLY A 605 36.82 17.08 8.17
N SER A 606 36.42 18.09 7.39
CA SER A 606 36.98 18.35 6.05
C SER A 606 38.50 18.60 6.04
N SER A 607 39.14 18.78 7.20
CA SER A 607 40.59 18.87 7.40
C SER A 607 41.32 17.63 7.96
N GLY A 608 40.62 16.53 8.27
CA GLY A 608 41.20 15.29 8.83
C GLY A 608 40.67 14.93 10.22
N THR A 609 41.29 13.94 10.86
CA THR A 609 40.93 13.45 12.23
C THR A 609 41.28 14.51 13.27
N GLU A 610 40.29 14.96 14.05
CA GLU A 610 40.45 15.94 15.12
C GLU A 610 40.50 15.28 16.51
N ASP A 611 39.78 14.17 16.69
CA ASP A 611 39.84 13.33 17.86
C ASP A 611 40.90 12.21 17.73
N ASN A 612 41.81 12.14 18.70
CA ASN A 612 42.87 11.13 18.78
C ASN A 612 42.38 9.79 19.36
N CYS A 613 41.24 9.77 20.07
CA CYS A 613 40.57 8.58 20.56
C CYS A 613 39.03 8.64 20.36
N PRO A 614 38.52 8.66 19.11
CA PRO A 614 37.10 8.91 18.73
C PRO A 614 35.99 8.04 19.35
N PHE A 615 36.33 7.09 20.21
CA PHE A 615 35.39 6.15 20.83
C PHE A 615 35.56 6.05 22.35
N VAL A 616 36.44 6.86 22.95
CA VAL A 616 36.75 6.86 24.38
C VAL A 616 36.88 8.29 24.86
N PRO A 617 35.90 8.83 25.63
CA PRO A 617 35.84 10.26 25.88
C PRO A 617 37.13 10.83 26.44
N ASN A 618 37.76 11.74 25.70
CA ASN A 618 39.03 12.38 26.03
C ASN A 618 39.06 13.85 25.56
N PRO A 619 38.24 14.74 26.14
CA PRO A 619 38.08 16.11 25.64
C PRO A 619 39.36 16.97 25.63
N ASP A 620 40.43 16.52 26.30
CA ASP A 620 41.73 17.20 26.34
C ASP A 620 42.67 16.81 25.19
N GLN A 621 42.32 15.77 24.42
CA GLN A 621 43.02 15.34 23.20
C GLN A 621 44.54 15.19 23.41
N ALA A 622 44.91 14.69 24.59
CA ALA A 622 46.29 14.70 25.07
C ALA A 622 47.17 13.62 24.41
N ASP A 623 47.83 13.96 23.31
CA ASP A 623 48.85 13.11 22.68
C ASP A 623 50.27 13.52 23.16
N SER A 624 50.81 12.79 24.14
CA SER A 624 52.16 13.06 24.67
C SER A 624 53.31 12.61 23.77
N ASN A 625 53.04 11.75 22.79
CA ASN A 625 54.06 11.11 21.97
C ASN A 625 54.07 11.58 20.50
N ASN A 626 53.09 12.43 20.14
CA ASN A 626 52.91 13.10 18.85
C ASN A 626 52.80 12.11 17.67
N ASN A 627 52.18 10.95 17.89
CA ASN A 627 51.86 9.97 16.84
C ASN A 627 50.42 10.11 16.32
N GLY A 628 49.62 11.02 16.88
CA GLY A 628 48.22 11.25 16.55
C GLY A 628 47.22 10.40 17.34
N VAL A 629 47.66 9.59 18.31
CA VAL A 629 46.84 8.75 19.22
C VAL A 629 47.44 8.72 20.62
#